data_AF-A0AAZ3Q905-F1
#
_entry.id   AF-A0AAZ3Q905-F1
#
_cell.length_a   1.000
_cell.length_b   1.000
_cell.length_c   1.000
_cell.angle_alpha   90.00
_cell.angle_beta   90.00
_cell.angle_gamma   90.00
#
_symmetry.space_group_name_H-M   'P 1'
#
loop_
_entity.id
_entity.type
_entity.pdbx_description
1 polymer ?
#
loop_
_entity_poly.entity_id
_entity_poly.type
_entity_poly.pdbx_seq_one_letter_code
_entity_poly.pdbx_strand_id
1 'polypeptide(L)'
;MATTARVTPGTHNPSISAQTVRNRLREAGLRAFRPVVRQVLTRHHRQQRRLWAQSPRRWTRQDCQKVLFTDESRFCLTRGDGRICFYRQRNERYSEACTLERGQFGVGGSVMV
;
A
#
# COMPACT_ATOMS: atom_id res chain seq x y z
N MET A 1 -6.35 -11.36 13.49
CA MET A 1 -5.86 -12.75 13.51
C MET A 1 -5.49 -13.14 12.08
N ALA A 2 -4.20 -13.18 11.74
CA ALA A 2 -3.73 -13.47 10.38
C ALA A 2 -3.62 -14.98 10.19
N THR A 3 -4.62 -15.59 9.55
CA THR A 3 -4.61 -17.01 9.21
C THR A 3 -3.62 -17.25 8.08
N THR A 4 -2.42 -17.71 8.43
CA THR A 4 -1.38 -18.14 7.49
C THR A 4 -1.89 -19.33 6.68
N ALA A 5 -2.04 -19.14 5.37
CA ALA A 5 -2.57 -20.11 4.40
C ALA A 5 -1.63 -21.29 4.12
N ARG A 6 -1.28 -22.08 5.15
CA ARG A 6 -0.39 -23.24 4.98
C ARG A 6 -1.11 -24.50 4.50
N VAL A 7 -2.44 -24.54 4.54
CA VAL A 7 -3.24 -25.67 4.05
C VAL A 7 -4.53 -25.11 3.45
N THR A 8 -4.70 -25.19 2.13
CA THR A 8 -6.02 -25.04 1.50
C THR A 8 -6.60 -26.45 1.39
N PRO A 9 -7.59 -26.84 2.22
CA PRO A 9 -8.20 -28.16 2.12
C PRO A 9 -8.84 -28.31 0.75
N GLY A 10 -8.49 -29.37 0.03
CA GLY A 10 -9.15 -29.71 -1.24
C GLY A 10 -10.54 -30.30 -1.01
N THR A 11 -11.37 -30.29 -2.04
CA THR A 11 -12.77 -30.76 -2.04
C THR A 11 -12.95 -32.21 -1.59
N HIS A 12 -11.86 -33.00 -1.55
CA HIS A 12 -11.86 -34.43 -1.20
C HIS A 12 -10.84 -34.82 -0.12
N ASN A 13 -10.41 -33.87 0.73
CA ASN A 13 -9.43 -34.08 1.81
C ASN A 13 -7.92 -34.22 1.44
N PRO A 14 -7.43 -34.13 0.17
CA PRO A 14 -5.98 -34.03 -0.03
C PRO A 14 -5.48 -32.61 0.19
N SER A 15 -4.23 -32.50 0.66
CA SER A 15 -3.52 -31.22 0.75
C SER A 15 -3.14 -30.73 -0.65
N ILE A 16 -3.54 -29.50 -1.00
CA ILE A 16 -3.21 -28.90 -2.29
C ILE A 16 -1.81 -28.25 -2.19
N SER A 17 -0.94 -28.53 -3.15
CA SER A 17 0.38 -27.89 -3.21
C SER A 17 0.27 -26.40 -3.55
N ALA A 18 1.18 -25.58 -3.01
CA ALA A 18 1.25 -24.16 -3.36
C ALA A 18 1.48 -23.91 -4.86
N GLN A 19 2.13 -24.86 -5.55
CA GLN A 19 2.33 -24.80 -7.01
C GLN A 19 1.00 -24.93 -7.75
N THR A 20 0.16 -25.88 -7.33
CA THR A 20 -1.18 -26.09 -7.92
C THR A 20 -2.03 -24.84 -7.77
N VAL A 21 -2.04 -24.22 -6.59
CA VAL A 21 -2.74 -22.94 -6.36
C VAL A 21 -2.23 -21.84 -7.31
N ARG A 22 -0.91 -21.68 -7.42
CA ARG A 22 -0.32 -20.66 -8.32
C ARG A 22 -0.64 -20.91 -9.79
N ASN A 23 -0.70 -22.17 -10.23
CA ASN A 23 -1.08 -22.52 -11.59
C ASN A 23 -2.56 -22.16 -11.86
N ARG A 24 -3.48 -22.55 -10.97
CA ARG A 24 -4.91 -22.21 -11.09
C ARG A 24 -5.15 -20.70 -11.10
N LEU A 25 -4.45 -19.94 -10.26
CA LEU A 25 -4.55 -18.48 -10.27
C LEU A 25 -4.08 -17.89 -11.60
N ARG A 26 -3.00 -18.42 -12.18
CA ARG A 26 -2.50 -17.98 -13.50
C ARG A 26 -3.46 -18.34 -14.63
N GLU A 27 -4.06 -19.53 -14.60
CA GLU A 27 -5.12 -19.96 -15.54
C GLU A 27 -6.29 -18.99 -15.50
N ALA A 28 -6.69 -18.52 -14.31
CA ALA A 28 -7.71 -17.50 -14.12
C ALA A 28 -7.24 -16.05 -14.43
N GLY A 29 -6.03 -15.86 -14.97
CA GLY A 29 -5.48 -14.54 -15.31
C GLY A 29 -4.98 -13.70 -14.13
N LEU A 30 -4.95 -14.26 -12.92
CA LEU A 30 -4.52 -13.58 -11.70
C LEU A 30 -3.02 -13.72 -11.49
N ARG A 31 -2.36 -12.62 -11.14
CA ARG A 31 -0.93 -12.59 -10.80
C ARG A 31 -0.70 -11.83 -9.51
N ALA A 32 0.35 -12.21 -8.79
CA ALA A 32 0.75 -11.52 -7.59
C ALA A 32 1.35 -10.15 -7.94
N PHE A 33 0.79 -9.08 -7.37
CA PHE A 33 1.29 -7.72 -7.48
C PHE A 33 1.41 -7.09 -6.09
N ARG A 34 2.34 -6.14 -5.94
CA ARG A 34 2.36 -5.28 -4.76
C ARG A 34 1.12 -4.36 -4.77
N PRO A 35 0.44 -4.21 -3.64
CA PRO A 35 -0.67 -3.29 -3.52
C PRO A 35 -0.21 -1.85 -3.73
N VAL A 36 -1.11 -1.02 -4.24
CA VAL A 36 -0.94 0.43 -4.14
C VAL A 36 -1.30 0.82 -2.72
N VAL A 37 -0.42 1.58 -2.08
CA VAL A 37 -0.68 2.13 -0.75
C VAL A 37 -1.18 3.56 -0.90
N ARG A 38 -2.34 3.87 -0.33
CA ARG A 38 -2.92 5.22 -0.31
C ARG A 38 -3.03 5.73 1.12
N GLN A 39 -2.98 7.05 1.28
CA GLN A 39 -3.35 7.69 2.53
C GLN A 39 -4.87 7.85 2.61
N VAL A 40 -5.43 7.63 3.79
CA VAL A 40 -6.83 7.91 4.07
C VAL A 40 -7.02 9.43 4.07
N LEU A 41 -7.64 9.95 3.02
CA LEU A 41 -7.93 11.38 2.90
C LEU A 41 -9.42 11.62 3.02
N THR A 42 -9.82 12.42 4.01
CA THR A 42 -11.17 12.94 4.12
C THR A 42 -11.49 13.87 2.94
N ARG A 43 -12.78 14.14 2.70
CA ARG A 43 -13.22 15.09 1.67
C ARG A 43 -12.57 16.47 1.86
N HIS A 44 -12.50 16.93 3.11
CA HIS A 44 -11.86 18.19 3.46
C HIS A 44 -10.37 18.21 3.10
N HIS A 45 -9.61 17.15 3.45
CA HIS A 45 -8.19 17.05 3.09
C HIS A 45 -7.97 17.13 1.57
N ARG A 46 -8.84 16.47 0.78
CA ARG A 46 -8.75 16.49 -0.69
C ARG A 46 -8.96 17.91 -1.24
N GLN A 47 -9.93 18.65 -0.71
CA GLN A 47 -10.20 20.02 -1.12
C GLN A 47 -9.04 20.95 -0.79
N GLN A 48 -8.54 20.91 0.45
CA GLN A 48 -7.41 21.74 0.90
C GLN A 48 -6.15 21.46 0.09
N ARG A 49 -5.81 20.18 -0.13
CA ARG A 49 -4.65 19.81 -0.97
C ARG A 49 -4.80 20.30 -2.41
N ARG A 50 -6.01 20.23 -2.99
CA ARG A 50 -6.27 20.75 -4.35
C ARG A 50 -6.07 22.27 -4.41
N LEU A 51 -6.59 23.01 -3.44
CA LEU A 51 -6.42 24.47 -3.36
C LEU A 51 -4.94 24.83 -3.17
N TRP A 52 -4.25 24.16 -2.25
CA TRP A 52 -2.84 24.37 -2.01
C TRP A 52 -2.02 24.11 -3.27
N ALA A 53 -2.24 22.99 -3.97
CA ALA A 53 -1.53 22.66 -5.21
C ALA A 53 -1.84 23.60 -6.39
N GLN A 54 -2.91 24.39 -6.32
CA GLN A 54 -3.20 25.43 -7.30
C GLN A 54 -2.41 26.72 -7.06
N SER A 55 -2.05 27.01 -5.81
CA SER A 55 -1.34 28.24 -5.44
C SER A 55 0.05 28.36 -6.09
N PRO A 56 0.95 27.33 -6.02
CA PRO A 56 2.30 27.44 -6.56
C PRO A 56 2.40 27.15 -8.07
N ARG A 57 1.30 27.15 -8.83
CA ARG A 57 1.30 26.77 -10.26
C ARG A 57 2.21 27.63 -11.15
N ARG A 58 2.49 28.86 -10.73
CA ARG A 58 3.33 29.83 -11.45
C ARG A 58 4.68 30.08 -10.77
N TRP A 59 5.02 29.32 -9.73
CA TRP A 59 6.28 29.51 -9.03
C TRP A 59 7.47 29.27 -9.95
N THR A 60 8.42 30.19 -9.88
CA THR A 60 9.72 30.03 -10.53
C THR A 60 10.65 29.20 -9.63
N ARG A 61 11.79 28.75 -10.17
CA ARG A 61 12.82 28.08 -9.36
C ARG A 61 13.29 28.93 -8.18
N GLN A 62 13.38 30.25 -8.36
CA GLN A 62 13.81 31.17 -7.30
C GLN A 62 12.77 31.27 -6.18
N ASP A 63 11.48 31.16 -6.50
CA ASP A 63 10.42 31.14 -5.49
C ASP A 63 10.46 29.86 -4.67
N CYS A 64 10.69 28.71 -5.32
CA CYS A 64 10.86 27.44 -4.63
C CYS A 64 12.07 27.44 -3.68
N GLN A 65 13.16 28.13 -4.03
CA GLN A 65 14.37 28.21 -3.19
C GLN A 65 14.16 28.98 -1.88
N LYS A 66 13.14 29.83 -1.79
CA LYS A 66 12.83 30.61 -0.58
C LYS A 66 12.05 29.80 0.46
N VAL A 67 11.59 28.60 0.11
CA VAL A 67 10.75 27.78 1.01
C VAL A 67 11.64 26.84 1.83
N LEU A 68 11.63 27.04 3.14
CA LEU A 68 12.22 26.11 4.09
C LEU A 68 11.16 25.09 4.53
N PHE A 69 11.43 23.81 4.28
CA PHE A 69 10.59 22.72 4.77
C PHE A 69 11.12 22.21 6.11
N THR A 70 10.22 22.09 7.08
CA THR A 70 10.48 21.45 8.37
C THR A 70 9.48 20.31 8.54
N ASP A 71 9.95 19.14 8.95
CA ASP A 71 9.10 17.98 9.21
C ASP A 71 9.76 17.12 10.29
N GLU A 72 8.94 16.36 11.00
CA GLU A 72 9.42 15.36 11.95
C GLU A 72 9.46 13.99 11.27
N SER A 73 10.54 13.25 11.46
CA SER A 73 10.74 11.92 10.88
C SER A 73 10.79 10.83 11.93
N ARG A 74 10.07 9.74 11.67
CA ARG A 74 10.07 8.54 12.52
C ARG A 74 11.04 7.48 12.02
N PHE A 75 11.97 7.08 12.88
CA PHE A 75 12.92 6.00 12.64
C PHE A 75 12.50 4.74 13.40
N CYS A 76 12.27 3.65 12.67
CA CYS A 76 11.85 2.36 13.26
C CYS A 76 13.07 1.57 13.72
N LEU A 77 13.04 1.07 14.97
CA LEU A 77 14.12 0.22 15.51
C LEU A 77 14.07 -1.21 14.95
N THR A 78 12.87 -1.68 14.60
CA THR A 78 12.64 -2.96 13.93
C THR A 78 11.67 -2.75 12.77
N ARG A 79 11.97 -3.35 11.62
CA ARG A 79 11.11 -3.27 10.43
C ARG A 79 10.68 -4.67 10.03
N GLY A 80 9.38 -4.96 10.13
CA GLY A 80 8.81 -6.12 9.45
C GLY A 80 8.92 -5.93 7.92
N ASP A 81 9.35 -6.96 7.19
CA ASP A 81 9.53 -6.92 5.72
C ASP A 81 8.24 -6.52 4.99
N GLY A 82 7.06 -6.68 5.63
CA GLY A 82 5.80 -6.04 5.21
C GLY A 82 5.38 -6.38 3.78
N ARG A 83 5.90 -7.47 3.21
CA ARG A 83 5.65 -7.89 1.84
C ARG A 83 4.26 -8.48 1.73
N ILE A 84 3.28 -7.61 1.52
CA ILE A 84 1.93 -7.98 1.13
C ILE A 84 1.85 -7.99 -0.39
N CYS A 85 1.21 -9.01 -0.95
CA CYS A 85 0.89 -9.11 -2.37
C CYS A 85 -0.59 -9.44 -2.53
N PHE A 86 -1.22 -8.84 -3.53
CA PHE A 86 -2.57 -9.21 -3.97
C PHE A 86 -2.48 -9.98 -5.29
N TYR A 87 -3.26 -11.06 -5.40
CA TYR A 87 -3.50 -11.71 -6.67
C TYR A 87 -4.62 -10.96 -7.39
N ARG A 88 -4.30 -10.33 -8.52
CA ARG A 88 -5.25 -9.52 -9.29
C ARG A 88 -4.94 -9.57 -10.79
N GLN A 89 -5.87 -9.11 -11.60
CA GLN A 89 -5.64 -8.88 -13.02
C GLN A 89 -4.84 -7.57 -13.24
N ARG A 90 -4.25 -7.41 -14.43
CA ARG A 90 -3.38 -6.27 -14.77
C ARG A 90 -4.08 -4.92 -14.57
N ASN A 91 -5.35 -4.83 -14.95
CA ASN A 91 -6.11 -3.57 -15.00
C ASN A 91 -6.80 -3.20 -13.67
N GLU A 92 -6.69 -4.04 -12.64
CA GLU A 92 -7.35 -3.82 -11.34
C GLU A 92 -6.45 -3.04 -10.36
N ARG A 93 -5.47 -2.27 -10.85
CA ARG A 93 -4.44 -1.65 -9.99
C ARG A 93 -5.00 -0.71 -8.93
N TYR A 94 -6.09 -0.04 -9.29
CA TYR A 94 -6.67 1.03 -8.49
C TYR A 94 -8.07 0.69 -7.98
N SER A 95 -8.49 -0.59 -8.12
CA SER A 95 -9.71 -1.06 -7.48
C SER A 95 -9.54 -1.00 -5.96
N GLU A 96 -10.65 -0.79 -5.25
CA GLU A 96 -10.64 -0.66 -3.79
C GLU A 96 -10.12 -1.94 -3.13
N ALA A 97 -10.53 -3.11 -3.65
CA ALA A 97 -10.06 -4.42 -3.19
C ALA A 97 -8.55 -4.67 -3.39
N CYS A 98 -7.88 -3.90 -4.27
CA CYS A 98 -6.45 -4.05 -4.58
C CYS A 98 -5.58 -2.91 -4.02
N THR A 99 -6.17 -2.07 -3.18
CA THR A 99 -5.50 -0.92 -2.56
C THR A 99 -5.40 -1.14 -1.06
N LEU A 100 -4.26 -0.81 -0.47
CA LEU A 100 -4.10 -0.74 0.98
C LEU A 100 -4.17 0.71 1.42
N GLU A 101 -4.94 0.96 2.46
CA GLU A 101 -4.91 2.24 3.15
C GLU A 101 -3.88 2.18 4.27
N ARG A 102 -2.95 3.13 4.26
CA ARG A 102 -2.05 3.34 5.41
C ARG A 102 -2.71 4.30 6.39
N GLY A 103 -3.07 3.76 7.55
CA GLY A 103 -3.45 4.51 8.74
C GLY A 103 -2.24 4.88 9.60
N GLN A 104 -2.50 5.15 10.88
CA GLN A 104 -1.48 5.50 11.88
C GLN A 104 -0.41 4.40 12.03
N PHE A 105 0.74 4.79 12.59
CA PHE A 105 1.94 3.98 12.65
C PHE A 105 1.72 2.64 13.37
N GLY A 106 2.42 1.60 12.91
CA GLY A 106 2.34 0.26 13.50
C GLY A 106 2.97 0.18 14.90
N VAL A 107 2.60 -0.87 15.63
CA VAL A 107 3.05 -1.15 17.00
C VAL A 107 4.47 -1.70 16.97
N GLY A 108 5.47 -0.83 17.19
CA GLY A 108 6.88 -1.23 17.26
C GLY A 108 7.73 -0.06 17.76
N GLY A 109 8.88 -0.37 18.38
CA GLY A 109 9.78 0.65 18.91
C GLY A 109 10.26 1.61 17.82
N SER A 110 10.18 2.90 18.08
CA SER A 110 10.66 3.94 17.17
C SER A 110 11.09 5.21 17.88
N VAL A 111 11.96 5.96 17.22
CA VAL A 111 12.43 7.28 17.63
C VAL A 111 11.88 8.34 16.68
N MET A 112 11.48 9.49 17.20
CA MET A 112 11.06 10.68 16.44
C MET A 112 12.19 11.71 16.48
N VAL A 113 12.45 12.39 15.36
CA VAL A 113 13.43 13.48 15.24
C VAL A 113 12.79 14.63 14.47
#